data_AF-A0A955Z4T6-F1
#
_entry.id   AF-A0A955Z4T6-F1
#
_cell.length_a   1.000
_cell.length_b   1.000
_cell.length_c   1.000
_cell.angle_alpha   90.00
_cell.angle_beta   90.00
_cell.angle_gamma   90.00
#
_symmetry.space_group_name_H-M   'P 1'
#
loop_
_entity.id
_entity.type
_entity.pdbx_description
1 polymer ?
#
loop_
_entity_poly.entity_id
_entity_poly.type
_entity_poly.pdbx_seq_one_letter_code
_entity_poly.pdbx_strand_id
1 'polypeptide(L)'
;MKHRIALVAAAAALFASSTLTPRLGHVASSLTLVALSVLVAVCASGSAQALAVAAGALGAFGAGVLGPVSPAVAGAVLVGCAFAERTSRVRGNGARLAHVAVSLVGGALAGTLSASYATASLAVFVVAVAVASVLVALPMLIDADDALAHALEQAASLVTGASSRELRNGADLRRNSAEIPLDEPTAARVRSTWKSLLELADARVRLERVRPLVPALPAKALPAKADDDTDASADDDAPASAPPPSAASQVLAMVDGRIRDHVAALSRAYTAIDTARAAVVGLDDRALREVESVGETLDETSRAIIEVR
;
A
#
# COMPACT_ATOMS: atom_id res chain seq x y z
N MET A 1 -9.11 -14.28 0.09
CA MET A 1 -9.85 -15.10 -0.91
C MET A 1 -10.87 -14.31 -1.73
N LYS A 2 -11.73 -13.48 -1.10
CA LYS A 2 -12.82 -12.74 -1.79
C LYS A 2 -12.37 -11.93 -3.02
N HIS A 3 -11.24 -11.21 -2.94
CA HIS A 3 -10.73 -10.40 -4.07
C HIS A 3 -10.30 -11.22 -5.29
N ARG A 4 -9.75 -12.43 -5.09
CA ARG A 4 -9.34 -13.31 -6.20
C ARG A 4 -10.55 -13.77 -7.01
N ILE A 5 -11.64 -14.14 -6.33
CA ILE A 5 -12.88 -14.54 -6.97
C ILE A 5 -13.50 -13.36 -7.74
N ALA A 6 -13.54 -12.18 -7.10
CA ALA A 6 -14.04 -10.97 -7.74
C ALA A 6 -13.24 -10.59 -9.00
N LEU A 7 -11.90 -10.72 -8.95
CA LEU A 7 -11.03 -10.49 -10.09
C LEU A 7 -11.34 -11.44 -11.25
N VAL A 8 -11.47 -12.75 -10.97
CA VAL A 8 -11.79 -13.75 -12.00
C VAL A 8 -13.15 -13.45 -12.63
N ALA A 9 -14.16 -13.12 -11.81
CA ALA A 9 -15.48 -12.75 -12.32
C ALA A 9 -15.45 -11.47 -13.17
N ALA A 10 -14.74 -10.42 -12.74
CA ALA A 10 -14.60 -9.18 -13.49
C ALA A 10 -13.85 -9.40 -14.81
N ALA A 11 -12.78 -10.20 -14.81
CA ALA A 11 -12.04 -10.56 -16.01
C ALA A 11 -12.92 -11.37 -16.97
N ALA A 12 -13.68 -12.35 -16.47
CA ALA A 12 -14.60 -13.11 -17.29
C ALA A 12 -15.65 -12.21 -17.96
N ALA A 13 -16.23 -11.26 -17.22
CA ALA A 13 -17.18 -10.29 -17.78
C ALA A 13 -16.51 -9.40 -18.86
N LEU A 14 -15.29 -8.94 -18.62
CA LEU A 14 -14.51 -8.12 -19.56
C LEU A 14 -14.27 -8.87 -20.89
N PHE A 15 -13.76 -10.11 -20.85
CA PHE A 15 -13.51 -10.88 -22.06
C PHE A 15 -14.79 -11.38 -22.73
N ALA A 16 -15.83 -11.73 -21.96
CA ALA A 16 -17.14 -12.10 -22.52
C ALA A 16 -17.79 -10.93 -23.29
N SER A 17 -17.57 -9.69 -22.84
CA SER A 17 -18.15 -8.49 -23.45
C SER A 17 -17.73 -8.28 -24.91
N SER A 18 -16.62 -8.87 -25.36
CA SER A 18 -16.14 -8.79 -26.75
C SER A 18 -17.17 -9.24 -27.80
N THR A 19 -18.07 -10.15 -27.43
CA THR A 19 -19.16 -10.62 -28.31
C THR A 19 -20.38 -9.69 -28.34
N LEU A 20 -20.54 -8.86 -27.32
CA LEU A 20 -21.65 -7.93 -27.14
C LEU A 20 -21.33 -6.54 -27.67
N THR A 21 -20.06 -6.12 -27.57
CA THR A 21 -19.63 -4.76 -27.95
C THR A 21 -19.99 -4.37 -29.39
N PRO A 22 -19.94 -5.24 -30.42
CA PRO A 22 -20.35 -4.85 -31.78
C PRO A 22 -21.84 -4.49 -31.89
N ARG A 23 -22.69 -4.97 -30.97
CA ARG A 23 -24.14 -4.75 -30.98
C ARG A 23 -24.57 -3.48 -30.23
N LEU A 24 -23.72 -2.97 -29.35
CA LEU A 24 -24.01 -1.82 -28.48
C LEU A 24 -23.70 -0.47 -29.16
N GLY A 25 -23.02 -0.47 -30.31
CA GLY A 25 -22.49 0.74 -30.94
C GLY A 25 -21.23 1.26 -30.25
N HIS A 26 -20.55 2.22 -30.88
CA HIS A 26 -19.21 2.66 -30.47
C HIS A 26 -19.16 3.32 -29.07
N VAL A 27 -20.17 4.11 -28.71
CA VAL A 27 -20.18 4.83 -27.43
C VAL A 27 -20.41 3.87 -26.27
N ALA A 28 -21.47 3.06 -26.33
CA ALA A 28 -21.80 2.14 -25.24
C ALA A 28 -20.76 1.01 -25.09
N SER A 29 -20.17 0.53 -26.19
CA SER A 29 -19.06 -0.42 -26.11
C SER A 29 -17.82 0.18 -25.43
N SER A 30 -17.46 1.42 -25.75
CA SER A 30 -16.34 2.12 -25.12
C SER A 30 -16.57 2.32 -23.62
N LEU A 31 -17.77 2.77 -23.22
CA LEU A 31 -18.14 2.92 -21.81
C LEU A 31 -18.11 1.59 -21.06
N THR A 32 -18.63 0.51 -21.67
CA THR A 32 -18.62 -0.83 -21.09
C THR A 32 -17.19 -1.34 -20.89
N LEU A 33 -16.33 -1.16 -21.88
CA LEU A 33 -14.92 -1.59 -21.82
C LEU A 33 -14.16 -0.84 -20.71
N VAL A 34 -14.32 0.48 -20.62
CA VAL A 34 -13.71 1.29 -19.57
C VAL A 34 -14.21 0.87 -18.19
N ALA A 35 -15.52 0.72 -18.02
CA ALA A 35 -16.10 0.32 -16.73
C ALA A 35 -15.61 -1.06 -16.27
N LEU A 36 -15.59 -2.05 -17.16
CA LEU A 36 -15.11 -3.40 -16.84
C LEU A 36 -13.59 -3.43 -16.60
N SER A 37 -12.80 -2.66 -17.34
CA SER A 37 -11.36 -2.57 -17.12
C SER A 37 -11.03 -1.89 -15.78
N VAL A 38 -11.74 -0.82 -15.43
CA VAL A 38 -11.65 -0.19 -14.10
C VAL A 38 -12.02 -1.18 -13.00
N LEU A 39 -13.10 -1.96 -13.20
CA LEU A 39 -13.50 -2.99 -12.24
C LEU A 39 -12.40 -4.05 -12.05
N VAL A 40 -11.79 -4.54 -13.13
CA VAL A 40 -10.66 -5.48 -13.07
C VAL A 40 -9.48 -4.87 -12.33
N ALA A 41 -9.12 -3.61 -12.61
CA ALA A 41 -8.02 -2.92 -11.94
C ALA A 41 -8.29 -2.72 -10.43
N VAL A 42 -9.52 -2.36 -10.05
CA VAL A 42 -9.94 -2.23 -8.64
C VAL A 42 -9.92 -3.58 -7.94
N CYS A 43 -10.39 -4.65 -8.59
CA CYS A 43 -10.32 -6.01 -8.04
C CYS A 43 -8.88 -6.51 -7.89
N ALA A 44 -7.99 -6.21 -8.85
CA ALA A 44 -6.57 -6.53 -8.78
C ALA A 44 -5.84 -5.73 -7.69
N SER A 45 -6.23 -4.46 -7.49
CA SER A 45 -5.74 -3.64 -6.39
C SER A 45 -6.27 -4.11 -5.02
N GLY A 46 -7.49 -4.63 -4.99
CA GLY A 46 -8.23 -4.89 -3.74
C GLY A 46 -8.82 -3.63 -3.09
N SER A 47 -8.63 -2.46 -3.72
CA SER A 47 -9.18 -1.17 -3.25
C SER A 47 -9.46 -0.22 -4.41
N ALA A 48 -10.44 0.69 -4.23
CA ALA A 48 -10.82 1.68 -5.25
C ALA A 48 -9.94 2.94 -5.17
N GLN A 49 -8.64 2.79 -5.44
CA GLN A 49 -7.70 3.92 -5.47
C GLN A 49 -7.73 4.64 -6.83
N ALA A 50 -7.42 5.94 -6.82
CA ALA A 50 -7.35 6.75 -8.03
C ALA A 50 -6.39 6.18 -9.08
N LEU A 51 -5.24 5.63 -8.65
CA LEU A 51 -4.28 4.98 -9.55
C LEU A 51 -4.88 3.73 -10.22
N ALA A 52 -5.62 2.90 -9.48
CA ALA A 52 -6.27 1.71 -10.05
C ALA A 52 -7.34 2.10 -11.08
N VAL A 53 -8.14 3.13 -10.79
CA VAL A 53 -9.15 3.67 -11.72
C VAL A 53 -8.48 4.23 -12.97
N ALA A 54 -7.48 5.09 -12.82
CA ALA A 54 -6.75 5.69 -13.93
C ALA A 54 -6.04 4.63 -14.79
N ALA A 55 -5.40 3.64 -14.15
CA ALA A 55 -4.72 2.57 -14.86
C ALA A 55 -5.70 1.64 -15.58
N GLY A 56 -6.86 1.31 -14.98
CA GLY A 56 -7.92 0.57 -15.65
C GLY A 56 -8.46 1.31 -16.89
N ALA A 57 -8.72 2.61 -16.77
CA ALA A 57 -9.14 3.43 -17.90
C ALA A 57 -8.07 3.50 -19.01
N LEU A 58 -6.80 3.69 -18.63
CA LEU A 58 -5.67 3.70 -19.56
C LEU A 58 -5.50 2.35 -20.27
N GLY A 59 -5.68 1.24 -19.54
CA GLY A 59 -5.66 -0.11 -20.09
C GLY A 59 -6.76 -0.34 -21.12
N ALA A 60 -7.99 0.12 -20.85
CA ALA A 60 -9.10 0.05 -21.81
C ALA A 60 -8.81 0.87 -23.07
N PHE A 61 -8.32 2.10 -22.91
CA PHE A 61 -7.94 2.95 -24.03
C PHE A 61 -6.84 2.30 -24.88
N GLY A 62 -5.75 1.87 -24.25
CA GLY A 62 -4.63 1.21 -24.94
C GLY A 62 -5.06 -0.07 -25.66
N ALA A 63 -5.90 -0.89 -25.02
CA ALA A 63 -6.44 -2.10 -25.64
C ALA A 63 -7.35 -1.78 -26.84
N GLY A 64 -8.16 -0.73 -26.76
CA GLY A 64 -9.00 -0.27 -27.87
C GLY A 64 -8.18 0.21 -29.07
N VAL A 65 -7.08 0.92 -28.84
CA VAL A 65 -6.17 1.41 -29.89
C VAL A 65 -5.38 0.26 -30.53
N LEU A 66 -4.89 -0.69 -29.72
CA LEU A 66 -3.98 -1.74 -30.18
C LEU A 66 -4.70 -3.02 -30.64
N GLY A 67 -5.96 -3.20 -30.25
CA GLY A 67 -6.78 -4.38 -30.56
C GLY A 67 -6.86 -4.72 -32.05
N PRO A 68 -7.10 -3.75 -32.95
CA PRO A 68 -7.12 -3.99 -34.38
C PRO A 68 -5.78 -4.45 -34.96
N VAL A 69 -4.66 -4.13 -34.32
CA VAL A 69 -3.30 -4.48 -34.78
C VAL A 69 -2.87 -5.83 -34.21
N SER A 70 -3.07 -6.05 -32.91
CA SER A 70 -2.69 -7.28 -32.24
C SER A 70 -3.52 -7.51 -30.97
N PRO A 71 -4.38 -8.55 -30.95
CA PRO A 71 -5.12 -8.95 -29.76
C PRO A 71 -4.21 -9.28 -28.57
N ALA A 72 -3.01 -9.83 -28.84
CA ALA A 72 -2.01 -10.13 -27.83
C ALA A 72 -1.50 -8.85 -27.16
N VAL A 73 -1.10 -7.84 -27.94
CA VAL A 73 -0.61 -6.58 -27.38
C VAL A 73 -1.73 -5.85 -26.62
N ALA A 74 -2.96 -5.85 -27.16
CA ALA A 74 -4.11 -5.26 -26.50
C ALA A 74 -4.39 -5.91 -25.14
N GLY A 75 -4.39 -7.25 -25.07
CA GLY A 75 -4.55 -7.98 -23.82
C GLY A 75 -3.41 -7.72 -22.82
N ALA A 76 -2.17 -7.65 -23.30
CA ALA A 76 -1.00 -7.35 -22.47
C ALA A 76 -1.12 -5.96 -21.83
N VAL A 77 -1.45 -4.93 -22.60
CA VAL A 77 -1.63 -3.56 -22.09
C VAL A 77 -2.79 -3.48 -21.11
N LEU A 78 -3.93 -4.11 -21.43
CA LEU A 78 -5.11 -4.14 -20.57
C LEU A 78 -4.78 -4.70 -19.18
N VAL A 79 -4.17 -5.89 -19.12
CA VAL A 79 -3.85 -6.57 -17.86
C VAL A 79 -2.66 -5.92 -17.17
N GLY A 80 -1.62 -5.54 -17.91
CA GLY A 80 -0.46 -4.81 -17.37
C GLY A 80 -0.87 -3.54 -16.65
N CYS A 81 -1.73 -2.72 -17.27
CA CYS A 81 -2.27 -1.52 -16.64
C CYS A 81 -3.19 -1.85 -15.46
N ALA A 82 -4.07 -2.85 -15.57
CA ALA A 82 -4.94 -3.25 -14.46
C ALA A 82 -4.17 -3.63 -13.18
N PHE A 83 -2.96 -4.15 -13.34
CA PHE A 83 -2.08 -4.54 -12.24
C PHE A 83 -1.06 -3.47 -11.83
N ALA A 84 -1.09 -2.26 -12.40
CA ALA A 84 -0.09 -1.22 -12.14
C ALA A 84 -0.01 -0.81 -10.66
N GLU A 85 -1.16 -0.58 -10.01
CA GLU A 85 -1.20 -0.22 -8.58
C GLU A 85 -0.75 -1.39 -7.68
N ARG A 86 -1.08 -2.64 -8.03
CA ARG A 86 -0.58 -3.78 -7.27
C ARG A 86 0.94 -3.93 -7.43
N THR A 87 1.45 -3.70 -8.64
CA THR A 87 2.87 -3.79 -8.96
C THR A 87 3.72 -2.81 -8.14
N SER A 88 3.22 -1.59 -7.87
CA SER A 88 3.95 -0.63 -7.03
C SER A 88 4.17 -1.13 -5.60
N ARG A 89 3.25 -1.98 -5.10
CA ARG A 89 3.31 -2.62 -3.79
C ARG A 89 4.17 -3.88 -3.74
N VAL A 90 4.61 -4.43 -4.87
CA VAL A 90 5.51 -5.59 -4.87
C VAL A 90 6.88 -5.18 -4.34
N ARG A 91 7.37 -5.90 -3.34
CA ARG A 91 8.66 -5.67 -2.68
C ARG A 91 9.79 -6.31 -3.47
N GLY A 92 10.86 -5.56 -3.68
CA GLY A 92 12.04 -6.02 -4.41
C GLY A 92 11.91 -5.88 -5.92
N ASN A 93 13.01 -5.50 -6.57
CA ASN A 93 13.04 -5.22 -8.00
C ASN A 93 12.78 -6.48 -8.84
N GLY A 94 13.31 -7.64 -8.43
CA GLY A 94 13.12 -8.91 -9.12
C GLY A 94 11.67 -9.39 -9.11
N ALA A 95 11.02 -9.39 -7.94
CA ALA A 95 9.61 -9.77 -7.83
C ALA A 95 8.70 -8.79 -8.58
N ARG A 96 9.03 -7.49 -8.58
CA ARG A 96 8.29 -6.48 -9.35
C ARG A 96 8.42 -6.72 -10.85
N LEU A 97 9.62 -6.99 -11.35
CA LEU A 97 9.85 -7.34 -12.76
C LEU A 97 9.08 -8.61 -13.14
N ALA A 98 9.13 -9.65 -12.28
CA ALA A 98 8.38 -10.88 -12.48
C ALA A 98 6.86 -10.61 -12.52
N HIS A 99 6.33 -9.76 -11.63
CA HIS A 99 4.92 -9.40 -11.61
C HIS A 99 4.50 -8.70 -12.89
N VAL A 100 5.27 -7.71 -13.36
CA VAL A 100 5.03 -7.03 -14.64
C VAL A 100 5.07 -8.04 -15.79
N ALA A 101 6.10 -8.88 -15.85
CA ALA A 101 6.26 -9.87 -16.92
C ALA A 101 5.07 -10.85 -16.96
N VAL A 102 4.67 -11.39 -15.81
CA VAL A 102 3.53 -12.31 -15.70
C VAL A 102 2.22 -11.59 -16.07
N SER A 103 2.02 -10.34 -15.67
CA SER A 103 0.85 -9.54 -16.08
C SER A 103 0.78 -9.35 -17.60
N LEU A 104 1.90 -9.00 -18.24
CA LEU A 104 1.96 -8.78 -19.68
C LEU A 104 1.75 -10.09 -20.46
N VAL A 105 2.44 -11.17 -20.07
CA VAL A 105 2.32 -12.48 -20.72
C VAL A 105 0.92 -13.07 -20.52
N GLY A 106 0.40 -13.05 -19.29
CA GLY A 106 -0.95 -13.52 -18.98
C GLY A 106 -2.02 -12.75 -19.76
N GLY A 107 -1.87 -11.43 -19.85
CA GLY A 107 -2.72 -10.58 -20.68
C GLY A 107 -2.61 -10.89 -22.18
N ALA A 108 -1.40 -11.09 -22.70
CA ALA A 108 -1.19 -11.42 -24.11
C ALA A 108 -1.84 -12.75 -24.51
N LEU A 109 -1.69 -13.77 -23.67
CA LEU A 109 -2.31 -15.07 -23.86
C LEU A 109 -3.83 -14.98 -23.74
N ALA A 110 -4.35 -14.25 -22.75
CA ALA A 110 -5.79 -14.03 -22.59
C ALA A 110 -6.40 -13.29 -23.80
N GLY A 111 -5.74 -12.25 -24.31
CA GLY A 111 -6.15 -11.51 -25.51
C GLY A 111 -6.16 -12.39 -26.76
N THR A 112 -5.09 -13.15 -26.99
CA THR A 112 -4.98 -14.10 -28.11
C THR A 112 -6.07 -15.17 -28.05
N LEU A 113 -6.30 -15.75 -26.87
CA LEU A 113 -7.29 -16.79 -26.65
C LEU A 113 -8.71 -16.26 -26.89
N SER A 114 -9.03 -15.09 -26.33
CA SER A 114 -10.34 -14.46 -26.50
C SER A 114 -10.63 -14.14 -27.97
N ALA A 115 -9.64 -13.67 -28.73
CA ALA A 115 -9.81 -13.38 -30.16
C ALA A 115 -9.94 -14.66 -30.99
N SER A 116 -9.11 -15.68 -30.71
CA SER A 116 -9.09 -16.94 -31.48
C SER A 116 -10.40 -17.73 -31.37
N TYR A 117 -11.11 -17.60 -30.25
CA TYR A 117 -12.36 -18.32 -29.98
C TYR A 117 -13.61 -17.41 -29.98
N ALA A 118 -13.50 -16.17 -30.47
CA ALA A 118 -14.61 -15.21 -30.49
C ALA A 118 -15.82 -15.67 -31.34
N THR A 119 -15.58 -16.50 -32.36
CA THR A 119 -16.60 -17.06 -33.26
C THR A 119 -16.85 -18.55 -33.05
N ALA A 120 -16.26 -19.14 -32.01
CA ALA A 120 -16.46 -20.55 -31.69
C ALA A 120 -17.89 -20.83 -31.19
N SER A 121 -18.23 -22.10 -31.02
CA SER A 121 -19.48 -22.47 -30.38
C SER A 121 -19.56 -21.89 -28.95
N LEU A 122 -20.77 -21.62 -28.46
CA LEU A 122 -20.97 -21.00 -27.15
C LEU A 122 -20.22 -21.74 -26.02
N ALA A 123 -20.23 -23.07 -26.05
CA ALA A 123 -19.53 -23.88 -25.05
C ALA A 123 -18.01 -23.65 -25.08
N VAL A 124 -17.40 -23.62 -26.27
CA VAL A 124 -15.96 -23.39 -26.43
C VAL A 124 -15.60 -21.95 -26.05
N PHE A 125 -16.43 -20.98 -26.43
CA PHE A 125 -16.25 -19.59 -26.05
C PHE A 125 -16.27 -19.39 -24.52
N VAL A 126 -17.23 -20.00 -23.82
CA VAL A 126 -17.31 -19.93 -22.34
C VAL A 126 -16.05 -20.52 -21.69
N VAL A 127 -15.56 -21.65 -22.19
CA VAL A 127 -14.30 -22.25 -21.70
C VAL A 127 -13.11 -21.32 -21.97
N ALA A 128 -13.02 -20.73 -23.17
CA ALA A 128 -11.96 -19.79 -23.50
C ALA A 128 -11.97 -18.55 -22.59
N VAL A 129 -13.15 -17.98 -22.29
CA VAL A 129 -13.31 -16.87 -21.34
C VAL A 129 -12.90 -17.29 -19.91
N ALA A 130 -13.26 -18.50 -19.48
CA ALA A 130 -12.87 -19.02 -18.18
C ALA A 130 -11.33 -19.16 -18.07
N VAL A 131 -10.68 -19.73 -19.10
CA VAL A 131 -9.20 -19.85 -19.14
C VAL A 131 -8.55 -18.46 -19.20
N ALA A 132 -9.05 -17.54 -20.02
CA ALA A 132 -8.55 -16.16 -20.10
C ALA A 132 -8.63 -15.44 -18.74
N SER A 133 -9.73 -15.60 -18.00
CA SER A 133 -9.87 -14.98 -16.68
C SER A 133 -8.91 -15.57 -15.63
N VAL A 134 -8.59 -16.87 -15.71
CA VAL A 134 -7.54 -17.49 -14.89
C VAL A 134 -6.15 -16.95 -15.27
N LEU A 135 -5.85 -16.80 -16.56
CA LEU A 135 -4.58 -16.21 -17.02
C LEU A 135 -4.38 -14.78 -16.50
N VAL A 136 -5.45 -13.97 -16.50
CA VAL A 136 -5.43 -12.62 -15.91
C VAL A 136 -5.20 -12.64 -14.40
N ALA A 137 -5.57 -13.70 -13.71
CA ALA A 137 -5.35 -13.84 -12.27
C ALA A 137 -3.92 -14.30 -11.91
N LEU A 138 -3.09 -14.76 -12.86
CA LEU A 138 -1.74 -15.26 -12.58
C LEU A 138 -0.84 -14.30 -11.77
N PRO A 139 -0.83 -12.97 -11.99
CA PRO A 139 0.04 -12.09 -11.21
C PRO A 139 -0.35 -12.02 -9.73
N MET A 140 -1.54 -12.51 -9.33
CA MET A 140 -1.94 -12.68 -7.93
C MET A 140 -1.12 -13.74 -7.18
N LEU A 141 -0.36 -14.58 -7.90
CA LEU A 141 0.55 -15.56 -7.31
C LEU A 141 1.83 -14.91 -6.77
N ILE A 142 2.13 -13.67 -7.18
CA ILE A 142 3.23 -12.90 -6.63
C ILE A 142 2.67 -12.00 -5.52
N ASP A 143 3.27 -12.15 -4.35
CA ASP A 143 2.86 -11.41 -3.17
C ASP A 143 3.16 -9.92 -3.34
N ALA A 144 2.15 -9.11 -3.01
CA ALA A 144 2.25 -7.67 -2.94
C ALA A 144 2.09 -7.26 -1.47
N ASP A 145 2.76 -6.17 -1.08
CA ASP A 145 2.64 -5.63 0.27
C ASP A 145 1.20 -5.19 0.56
N ASP A 146 0.83 -5.18 1.83
CA ASP A 146 -0.47 -4.67 2.27
C ASP A 146 -0.61 -3.19 1.87
N ALA A 147 -1.80 -2.79 1.41
CA ALA A 147 -2.02 -1.44 0.90
C ALA A 147 -1.74 -0.36 1.96
N LEU A 148 -2.13 -0.62 3.21
CA LEU A 148 -1.93 0.33 4.31
C LEU A 148 -0.46 0.36 4.71
N ALA A 149 0.19 -0.81 4.85
CA ALA A 149 1.62 -0.87 5.15
C ALA A 149 2.46 -0.11 4.10
N HIS A 150 2.16 -0.32 2.82
CA HIS A 150 2.84 0.36 1.74
C HIS A 150 2.61 1.88 1.77
N ALA A 151 1.37 2.33 2.03
CA ALA A 151 1.06 3.75 2.12
C ALA A 151 1.77 4.43 3.30
N LEU A 152 1.86 3.76 4.45
CA LEU A 152 2.62 4.26 5.61
C LEU A 152 4.12 4.34 5.32
N GLU A 153 4.69 3.35 4.63
CA GLU A 153 6.10 3.37 4.21
C GLU A 153 6.38 4.52 3.23
N GLN A 154 5.49 4.73 2.24
CA GLN A 154 5.60 5.87 1.33
C GLN A 154 5.53 7.19 2.08
N ALA A 155 4.57 7.36 2.99
CA ALA A 155 4.47 8.56 3.81
C ALA A 155 5.72 8.77 4.66
N ALA A 156 6.27 7.71 5.27
CA ALA A 156 7.50 7.74 6.04
C ALA A 156 8.71 8.22 5.24
N SER A 157 8.78 7.87 3.94
CA SER A 157 9.85 8.32 3.03
C SER A 157 9.75 9.80 2.64
N LEU A 158 8.56 10.39 2.78
CA LEU A 158 8.27 11.79 2.41
C LEU A 158 8.32 12.75 3.60
N VAL A 159 8.44 12.24 4.83
CA VAL A 159 8.48 13.06 6.06
C VAL A 159 9.81 12.89 6.77
N THR A 160 10.27 13.95 7.44
CA THR A 160 11.51 13.94 8.23
C THR A 160 11.23 13.84 9.73
N GLY A 161 12.22 13.39 10.51
CA GLY A 161 12.15 13.39 11.97
C GLY A 161 11.48 12.15 12.60
N ALA A 162 10.94 12.33 13.81
CA ALA A 162 10.44 11.22 14.63
C ALA A 162 9.25 10.49 14.02
N SER A 163 8.32 11.21 13.37
CA SER A 163 7.16 10.60 12.73
C SER A 163 7.52 9.67 11.57
N SER A 164 8.63 9.91 10.86
CA SER A 164 9.14 8.97 9.85
C SER A 164 9.42 7.59 10.44
N ARG A 165 10.01 7.53 11.65
CA ARG A 165 10.27 6.27 12.35
C ARG A 165 8.98 5.60 12.78
N GLU A 166 8.05 6.36 13.37
CA GLU A 166 6.77 5.80 13.84
C GLU A 166 5.90 5.26 12.68
N LEU A 167 5.91 5.92 11.52
CA LEU A 167 5.20 5.44 10.34
C LEU A 167 5.80 4.14 9.79
N ARG A 168 7.14 3.99 9.80
CA ARG A 168 7.79 2.71 9.46
C ARG A 168 7.43 1.62 10.48
N ASN A 169 7.47 1.94 11.77
CA ASN A 169 7.03 1.01 12.82
C ASN A 169 5.57 0.58 12.60
N GLY A 170 4.69 1.51 12.22
CA GLY A 170 3.30 1.21 11.86
C GLY A 170 3.17 0.33 10.62
N ALA A 171 3.98 0.57 9.58
CA ALA A 171 4.03 -0.27 8.39
C ALA A 171 4.49 -1.70 8.71
N ASP A 172 5.54 -1.84 9.52
CA ASP A 172 6.04 -3.14 9.97
C ASP A 172 5.05 -3.87 10.89
N LEU A 173 4.39 -3.14 11.80
CA LEU A 173 3.32 -3.68 12.61
C LEU A 173 2.20 -4.24 11.74
N ARG A 174 1.80 -3.52 10.69
CA ARG A 174 0.75 -3.97 9.76
C ARG A 174 1.16 -5.21 8.97
N ARG A 175 2.43 -5.33 8.58
CA ARG A 175 2.98 -6.50 7.88
C ARG A 175 3.01 -7.74 8.75
N ASN A 176 3.36 -7.56 10.03
CA ASN A 176 3.51 -8.65 10.99
C ASN A 176 2.20 -9.00 11.71
N SER A 177 1.20 -8.11 11.68
CA SER A 177 -0.12 -8.43 12.19
C SER A 177 -0.78 -9.46 11.27
N ALA A 178 -0.84 -10.72 11.71
CA ALA A 178 -1.66 -11.72 11.06
C ALA A 178 -3.12 -11.25 10.99
N GLU A 179 -3.90 -11.73 10.01
CA GLU A 179 -5.36 -11.62 10.07
C GLU A 179 -5.87 -12.47 11.23
N ILE A 180 -5.84 -11.88 12.43
CA ILE A 180 -6.34 -12.53 13.63
C ILE A 180 -7.87 -12.38 13.61
N PRO A 181 -8.64 -13.46 13.80
CA PRO A 181 -10.08 -13.36 13.93
C PRO A 181 -10.42 -12.56 15.20
N LEU A 182 -10.74 -11.29 15.01
CA LEU A 182 -11.25 -10.40 16.06
C LEU A 182 -12.78 -10.42 16.05
N ASP A 183 -13.39 -10.18 17.22
CA ASP A 183 -14.80 -9.85 17.26
C ASP A 183 -15.09 -8.61 16.41
N GLU A 184 -16.27 -8.57 15.80
CA GLU A 184 -16.64 -7.52 14.84
C GLU A 184 -16.49 -6.09 15.41
N PRO A 185 -16.88 -5.79 16.67
CA PRO A 185 -16.64 -4.50 17.31
C PRO A 185 -15.16 -4.13 17.42
N THR A 186 -14.30 -5.05 17.87
CA THR A 186 -12.86 -4.79 17.99
C THR A 186 -12.20 -4.64 16.63
N ALA A 187 -12.58 -5.48 15.66
CA ALA A 187 -12.13 -5.36 14.28
C ALA A 187 -12.50 -3.98 13.69
N ALA A 188 -13.70 -3.47 13.97
CA ALA A 188 -14.15 -2.15 13.54
C ALA A 188 -13.32 -1.02 14.17
N ARG A 189 -13.01 -1.11 15.48
CA ARG A 189 -12.13 -0.15 16.17
C ARG A 189 -10.72 -0.15 15.58
N VAL A 190 -10.10 -1.32 15.41
CA VAL A 190 -8.76 -1.44 14.81
C VAL A 190 -8.73 -0.87 13.40
N ARG A 191 -9.75 -1.17 12.57
CA ARG A 191 -9.89 -0.58 11.22
C ARG A 191 -10.00 0.96 11.28
N SER A 192 -10.77 1.49 12.22
CA SER A 192 -10.89 2.94 12.41
C SER A 192 -9.56 3.57 12.80
N THR A 193 -8.80 2.95 13.72
CA THR A 193 -7.49 3.45 14.16
C THR A 193 -6.48 3.46 13.01
N TRP A 194 -6.42 2.40 12.20
CA TRP A 194 -5.58 2.37 10.99
C TRP A 194 -5.96 3.48 10.00
N LYS A 195 -7.26 3.71 9.78
CA LYS A 195 -7.74 4.79 8.91
C LYS A 195 -7.31 6.16 9.42
N SER A 196 -7.49 6.44 10.71
CA SER A 196 -7.08 7.71 11.33
C SER A 196 -5.56 7.92 11.26
N LEU A 197 -4.77 6.86 11.43
CA LEU A 197 -3.31 6.93 11.26
C LEU A 197 -2.93 7.31 9.83
N LEU A 198 -3.59 6.75 8.82
CA LEU A 198 -3.33 7.10 7.42
C LEU A 198 -3.70 8.56 7.12
N GLU A 199 -4.84 9.03 7.62
CA GLU A 199 -5.26 10.43 7.49
C GLU A 199 -4.25 11.40 8.15
N LEU A 200 -3.69 11.04 9.31
CA LEU A 200 -2.64 11.80 9.97
C LEU A 200 -1.32 11.79 9.19
N ALA A 201 -0.95 10.63 8.62
CA ALA A 201 0.24 10.51 7.77
C ALA A 201 0.14 11.40 6.52
N ASP A 202 -1.01 11.39 5.84
CA ASP A 202 -1.29 12.25 4.69
C ASP A 202 -1.24 13.74 5.07
N ALA A 203 -1.85 14.12 6.20
CA ALA A 203 -1.78 15.48 6.71
C ALA A 203 -0.34 15.91 6.99
N ARG A 204 0.48 15.02 7.58
CA ARG A 204 1.89 15.27 7.87
C ARG A 204 2.72 15.45 6.61
N VAL A 205 2.49 14.65 5.56
CA VAL A 205 3.13 14.79 4.24
C VAL A 205 2.75 16.13 3.61
N ARG A 206 1.47 16.54 3.68
CA ARG A 206 1.04 17.85 3.17
C ARG A 206 1.73 19.01 3.89
N LEU A 207 1.85 18.95 5.21
CA LEU A 207 2.58 19.96 5.99
C LEU A 207 4.06 20.03 5.61
N GLU A 208 4.73 18.89 5.39
CA GLU A 208 6.14 18.85 4.96
C GLU A 208 6.33 19.53 3.59
N ARG A 209 5.39 19.31 2.65
CA ARG A 209 5.45 19.94 1.31
C ARG A 209 5.24 21.45 1.34
N VAL A 210 4.48 21.97 2.29
CA VAL A 210 4.23 23.42 2.43
C VAL A 210 5.34 24.11 3.23
N ARG A 211 6.06 23.40 4.10
CA ARG A 211 7.18 23.93 4.91
C ARG A 211 8.24 24.75 4.13
N PRO A 212 8.75 24.33 2.96
CA PRO A 212 9.77 25.09 2.23
C PRO A 212 9.30 26.44 1.67
N LEU A 213 7.99 26.72 1.67
CA LEU A 213 7.42 27.98 1.13
C LEU A 213 7.34 29.11 2.14
N VAL A 214 7.63 28.85 3.41
CA VAL A 214 7.77 29.92 4.42
C VAL A 214 9.27 30.23 4.48
N PRO A 215 9.78 31.18 3.66
CA PRO A 215 11.13 31.67 3.88
C PRO A 215 11.21 32.06 5.35
N ALA A 216 12.32 31.69 6.00
CA ALA A 216 12.65 32.22 7.31
C ALA A 216 12.72 33.73 7.14
N LEU A 217 11.58 34.41 7.29
CA LEU A 217 11.49 35.84 7.28
C LEU A 217 12.50 36.23 8.35
N PRO A 218 13.62 36.87 7.98
CA PRO A 218 14.63 37.26 8.95
C PRO A 218 13.85 38.03 9.98
N ALA A 219 13.84 37.52 11.22
CA ALA A 219 13.06 38.07 12.31
C ALA A 219 13.28 39.57 12.25
N LYS A 220 12.30 40.29 11.70
CA LYS A 220 12.48 41.67 11.30
C LYS A 220 12.68 42.35 12.62
N ALA A 221 13.94 42.65 12.93
CA ALA A 221 14.36 43.23 14.19
C ALA A 221 13.45 44.44 14.34
N LEU A 222 12.45 44.29 15.22
CA LEU A 222 11.60 45.40 15.59
C LEU A 222 12.59 46.46 16.05
N PRO A 223 12.62 47.64 15.40
CA PRO A 223 13.59 48.67 15.75
C PRO A 223 13.45 48.87 17.25
N ALA A 224 14.56 48.60 17.96
CA ALA A 224 14.66 48.81 19.38
C ALA A 224 14.08 50.18 19.65
N LYS A 225 13.05 50.24 20.49
CA LYS A 225 12.53 51.50 21.01
C LYS A 225 13.71 52.14 21.73
N ALA A 226 14.37 53.06 21.04
CA ALA A 226 15.44 53.88 21.57
C ALA A 226 14.75 54.93 22.42
N ASP A 227 14.54 54.63 23.70
CA ASP A 227 14.24 55.66 24.68
C ASP A 227 14.88 55.26 26.01
N ASP A 228 15.89 56.07 26.33
CA ASP A 228 16.12 56.72 27.62
C ASP A 228 17.11 56.09 28.60
N ASP A 229 17.99 56.98 29.04
CA ASP A 229 19.21 56.76 29.81
C ASP A 229 18.88 56.22 31.20
N THR A 230 19.41 55.04 31.57
CA THR A 230 19.55 54.69 32.99
C THR A 230 20.77 53.80 33.22
N ASP A 231 21.63 54.28 34.12
CA ASP A 231 22.94 53.78 34.48
C ASP A 231 22.98 52.33 34.99
N ALA A 232 24.01 51.62 34.50
CA ALA A 232 24.93 50.76 35.22
C ALA A 232 24.37 49.77 36.27
N SER A 233 24.26 48.50 35.88
CA SER A 233 24.58 47.35 36.72
C SER A 233 25.03 46.20 35.82
N ALA A 234 26.31 45.84 35.93
CA ALA A 234 26.92 44.67 35.32
C ALA A 234 26.44 43.39 36.01
N ASP A 235 26.51 42.27 35.28
CA ASP A 235 26.20 40.87 35.68
C ASP A 235 24.80 40.38 35.33
N ASP A 236 24.51 40.22 34.03
CA ASP A 236 23.40 39.37 33.60
C ASP A 236 23.69 38.69 32.24
N ASP A 237 24.65 37.74 32.24
CA ASP A 237 24.88 36.77 31.17
C ASP A 237 23.76 35.71 31.16
N ALA A 238 22.50 36.14 31.18
CA ALA A 238 21.36 35.25 31.03
C ALA A 238 21.32 34.76 29.56
N PRO A 239 21.38 33.44 29.29
CA PRO A 239 21.34 32.94 27.93
C PRO A 239 20.04 33.41 27.26
N ALA A 240 20.19 34.16 26.16
CA ALA A 240 19.08 34.70 25.40
C ALA A 240 18.00 33.63 25.20
N SER A 241 16.82 33.87 25.76
CA SER A 241 15.72 32.92 25.72
C SER A 241 15.37 32.59 24.26
N ALA A 242 15.32 31.29 23.96
CA ALA A 242 15.01 30.84 22.61
C ALA A 242 13.66 31.42 22.16
N PRO A 243 13.54 31.92 20.92
CA PRO A 243 12.30 32.49 20.44
C PRO A 243 11.16 31.47 20.54
N PRO A 244 9.93 31.92 20.86
CA PRO A 244 8.80 31.02 21.05
C PRO A 244 8.53 30.20 19.77
N PRO A 245 8.11 28.93 19.91
CA PRO A 245 7.85 28.06 18.76
C PRO A 245 6.70 28.63 17.91
N SER A 246 6.92 28.71 16.61
CA SER A 246 5.90 29.18 15.65
C SER A 246 4.64 28.29 15.70
N ALA A 247 3.48 28.84 15.39
CA ALA A 247 2.23 28.07 15.35
C ALA A 247 2.32 26.83 14.44
N ALA A 248 3.03 26.94 13.30
CA ALA A 248 3.26 25.81 12.40
C ALA A 248 4.08 24.67 13.06
N SER A 249 5.11 25.03 13.84
CA SER A 249 5.91 24.04 14.58
C SER A 249 5.10 23.34 15.68
N GLN A 250 4.17 24.06 16.33
CA GLN A 250 3.26 23.49 17.33
C GLN A 250 2.28 22.50 16.68
N VAL A 251 1.70 22.85 15.52
CA VAL A 251 0.82 21.93 14.78
C VAL A 251 1.57 20.68 14.32
N LEU A 252 2.80 20.82 13.84
CA LEU A 252 3.64 19.68 13.48
C LEU A 252 3.91 18.77 14.68
N ALA A 253 4.30 19.34 15.82
CA ALA A 253 4.54 18.58 17.04
C ALA A 253 3.26 17.85 17.52
N MET A 254 2.09 18.49 17.39
CA MET A 254 0.81 17.85 17.70
C MET A 254 0.50 16.67 16.77
N VAL A 255 0.70 16.82 15.46
CA VAL A 255 0.47 15.73 14.49
C VAL A 255 1.44 14.58 14.73
N ASP A 256 2.72 14.87 14.95
CA ASP A 256 3.74 13.86 15.25
C ASP A 256 3.41 13.11 16.56
N GLY A 257 2.95 13.83 17.59
CA GLY A 257 2.46 13.23 18.84
C GLY A 257 1.29 12.29 18.60
N ARG A 258 0.27 12.71 17.84
CA ARG A 258 -0.88 11.86 17.51
C ARG A 258 -0.51 10.62 16.72
N ILE A 259 0.40 10.73 15.75
CA ILE A 259 0.90 9.57 14.99
C ILE A 259 1.51 8.54 15.96
N ARG A 260 2.40 9.00 16.86
CA ARG A 260 3.01 8.14 17.88
C ARG A 260 1.96 7.46 18.76
N ASP A 261 0.97 8.21 19.23
CA ASP A 261 -0.09 7.66 20.10
C ASP A 261 -0.91 6.57 19.40
N HIS A 262 -1.23 6.74 18.11
CA HIS A 262 -1.96 5.74 17.33
C HIS A 262 -1.13 4.49 17.08
N VAL A 263 0.15 4.63 16.73
CA VAL A 263 1.06 3.50 16.53
C VAL A 263 1.26 2.73 17.85
N ALA A 264 1.43 3.44 18.97
CA ALA A 264 1.55 2.83 20.29
C ALA A 264 0.25 2.12 20.72
N ALA A 265 -0.91 2.70 20.43
CA ALA A 265 -2.20 2.07 20.71
C ALA A 265 -2.41 0.77 19.89
N LEU A 266 -2.08 0.80 18.60
CA LEU A 266 -2.12 -0.38 17.72
C LEU A 266 -1.15 -1.46 18.19
N SER A 267 0.09 -1.07 18.53
CA SER A 267 1.10 -2.01 19.05
C SER A 267 0.61 -2.71 20.31
N ARG A 268 0.10 -1.96 21.30
CA ARG A 268 -0.48 -2.54 22.53
C ARG A 268 -1.65 -3.47 22.23
N ALA A 269 -2.53 -3.10 21.28
CA ALA A 269 -3.66 -3.93 20.90
C ALA A 269 -3.20 -5.28 20.32
N TYR A 270 -2.25 -5.27 19.38
CA TYR A 270 -1.73 -6.51 18.80
C TYR A 270 -0.97 -7.36 19.82
N THR A 271 -0.16 -6.77 20.70
CA THR A 271 0.49 -7.51 21.80
C THR A 271 -0.53 -8.18 22.72
N ALA A 272 -1.62 -7.49 23.06
CA ALA A 272 -2.68 -8.08 23.88
C ALA A 272 -3.38 -9.24 23.17
N ILE A 273 -3.61 -9.12 21.86
CA ILE A 273 -4.21 -10.18 21.04
C ILE A 273 -3.27 -11.39 20.96
N ASP A 274 -1.98 -11.17 20.73
CA ASP A 274 -0.98 -12.25 20.66
C ASP A 274 -0.86 -12.98 22.01
N THR A 275 -0.91 -12.24 23.12
CA THR A 275 -0.91 -12.81 24.48
C THR A 275 -2.15 -13.66 24.73
N ALA A 276 -3.34 -13.16 24.36
CA ALA A 276 -4.59 -13.91 24.49
C ALA A 276 -4.58 -15.18 23.63
N ARG A 277 -4.00 -15.11 22.42
CA ARG A 277 -3.87 -16.27 21.53
C ARG A 277 -2.89 -17.30 22.07
N ALA A 278 -1.74 -16.87 22.59
CA ALA A 278 -0.76 -17.77 23.22
C ALA A 278 -1.41 -18.56 24.37
N ALA A 279 -2.23 -17.88 25.19
CA ALA A 279 -3.00 -18.51 26.26
C ALA A 279 -4.03 -19.53 25.74
N VAL A 280 -4.76 -19.22 24.67
CA VAL A 280 -5.75 -20.13 24.07
C VAL A 280 -5.12 -21.37 23.43
N VAL A 281 -3.97 -21.20 22.76
CA VAL A 281 -3.24 -22.31 22.12
C VAL A 281 -2.61 -23.24 23.17
N GLY A 282 -2.55 -22.82 24.45
CA GLY A 282 -1.86 -23.58 25.47
C GLY A 282 -0.38 -23.74 25.12
N LEU A 283 0.21 -22.71 24.50
CA LEU A 283 1.66 -22.54 24.43
C LEU A 283 2.13 -22.35 25.87
N ASP A 284 2.24 -23.47 26.57
CA ASP A 284 2.74 -23.56 27.92
C ASP A 284 4.17 -23.00 27.88
N ASP A 285 4.49 -22.07 28.77
CA ASP A 285 5.83 -21.45 28.86
C ASP A 285 6.94 -22.51 28.90
N ARG A 286 6.60 -23.73 29.32
CA ARG A 286 7.47 -24.90 29.32
C ARG A 286 7.90 -25.35 27.92
N ALA A 287 6.99 -25.40 26.96
CA ALA A 287 7.30 -25.78 25.57
C ALA A 287 8.13 -24.69 24.87
N LEU A 288 7.88 -23.41 25.19
CA LEU A 288 8.70 -22.29 24.72
C LEU A 288 10.13 -22.33 25.28
N ARG A 289 10.30 -22.60 26.59
CA ARG A 289 11.62 -22.77 27.21
C ARG A 289 12.39 -23.97 26.66
N GLU A 290 11.71 -25.08 26.35
CA GLU A 290 12.36 -26.22 25.70
C GLU A 290 12.90 -25.85 24.31
N VAL A 291 12.12 -25.11 23.50
CA VAL A 291 12.57 -24.64 22.19
C VAL A 291 13.73 -23.63 22.30
N GLU A 292 13.69 -22.69 23.26
CA GLU A 292 14.79 -21.76 23.51
C GLU A 292 16.08 -22.50 23.91
N SER A 293 16.00 -23.50 24.79
CA SER A 293 17.16 -24.31 25.19
C SER A 293 17.78 -25.11 24.02
N VAL A 294 16.95 -25.57 23.10
CA VAL A 294 17.42 -26.24 21.86
C VAL A 294 18.09 -25.24 20.91
N GLY A 295 17.64 -23.98 20.89
CA GLY A 295 18.30 -22.90 20.14
C GLY A 295 19.68 -22.54 20.69
N GLU A 296 19.78 -22.36 22.01
CA GLU A 296 21.05 -22.05 22.68
C GLU A 296 22.10 -23.17 22.47
N THR A 297 21.68 -24.44 22.56
CA THR A 297 22.58 -25.58 22.30
C THR A 297 23.04 -25.64 20.84
N LEU A 298 22.20 -25.27 19.87
CA LEU A 298 22.61 -25.19 18.46
C LEU A 298 23.62 -24.06 18.21
N ASP A 299 23.45 -22.90 18.85
CA ASP A 299 24.38 -21.77 18.75
C ASP A 299 25.73 -22.11 19.40
N GLU A 300 25.74 -22.77 20.56
CA GLU A 300 26.96 -23.28 21.18
C GLU A 300 27.66 -24.31 20.30
N THR A 301 26.91 -25.24 19.70
CA THR A 301 27.46 -26.24 18.78
C THR A 301 28.05 -25.59 17.52
N SER A 302 27.37 -24.58 16.96
CA SER A 302 27.85 -23.81 15.82
C SER A 302 29.13 -23.05 16.16
N ARG A 303 29.19 -22.40 17.33
CA ARG A 303 30.38 -21.69 17.79
C ARG A 303 31.57 -22.63 18.03
N ALA A 304 31.33 -23.80 18.62
CA ALA A 304 32.36 -24.83 18.83
C ALA A 304 32.95 -25.36 17.51
N ILE A 305 32.14 -25.52 16.45
CA ILE A 305 32.62 -25.95 15.13
C ILE A 305 33.52 -24.89 14.47
N ILE A 306 33.23 -23.59 14.70
CA ILE A 306 34.02 -22.49 14.14
C ILE A 306 35.39 -22.37 14.85
N GLU A 307 35.45 -22.60 16.16
CA GLU A 307 36.69 -22.45 16.95
C GLU A 307 37.70 -23.60 16.77
N VAL A 308 37.29 -24.75 16.25
CA VAL A 308 38.17 -25.93 16.02
C VAL A 308 38.91 -25.85 14.68
N ARG A 309 38.71 -24.79 13.89
CA ARG A 309 39.27 -24.62 12.55
C ARG A 309 40.39 -23.58 12.50
#